data_AF-A0A9X8DR34-F1
#
_entry.id   AF-A0A9X8DR34-F1
#
_cell.length_a   1.000
_cell.length_b   1.000
_cell.length_c   1.000
_cell.angle_alpha   90.00
_cell.angle_beta   90.00
_cell.angle_gamma   90.00
#
_symmetry.space_group_name_H-M   'P 1'
#
loop_
_entity.id
_entity.type
_entity.pdbx_description
1 polymer ?
#
loop_
_entity_poly.entity_id
_entity_poly.type
_entity_poly.pdbx_seq_one_letter_code
_entity_poly.pdbx_strand_id
1 'polypeptide(L)'
;GSQKQFLWEDEDIMATWVDQVRDPGLKDTLVFGIGLHHAGLGSRDREIVEELFLNNKIQVVICTSTLAWGVNLPAHLVVVKGTEYYDPKQGRYADFPMTDILQMIGRAGRPQFDTSGVACVLVQDVKQNFIKRFIYEPLPVESSLHLHLDNTLNAEIANGTVQSVGDAVKYLSWTFLFQRVQKNPAYYRIDTTVEDFFKKLVSAILTRLVQTRCCTLAKGVVQPTALGKIASAQYLECRSVQHLHESLEALPGDADADSTTISLVRIACGCVEFAQLPIRPQEERVVGSLAGQCRYQERSWKWDTHSSQLKCLLLLQLHLGQVPLPSSDFWNDLRLVLDHLPRVLGAMMDLAALLGRPSLVLAINQLGQGILYGYWPHAQSWWQLPHVTSDELALFPREFDGSVAQVKQALPRRLSDKQRQEILAIVEKMPQLSYTTTTQHDTSVQVHIQVHNAKLQTILTNRWTKPRPHMLYVLVVDDHDQLVTMVHLPYRKTISRTIPLPKAAMTVGTNHYTIHIVSNCSMVHIVKNPSTDESSIY
;
A
#
# COMPACT_ATOMS: atom_id res chain seq x y z
N GLY A 1 18.00 -28.63 -36.28
CA GLY A 1 18.82 -27.88 -35.30
C GLY A 1 19.25 -28.82 -34.21
N SER A 2 20.40 -28.57 -33.58
CA SER A 2 20.77 -29.25 -32.33
C SER A 2 19.74 -28.93 -31.24
N GLN A 3 19.58 -29.82 -30.25
CA GLN A 3 18.58 -29.65 -29.19
C GLN A 3 18.81 -28.36 -28.35
N LYS A 4 20.04 -27.83 -28.29
CA LYS A 4 20.43 -26.64 -27.51
C LYS A 4 20.95 -25.49 -28.38
N GLN A 5 20.31 -25.23 -29.52
CA GLN A 5 20.77 -24.22 -30.49
C GLN A 5 20.81 -22.77 -29.96
N PHE A 6 20.09 -22.48 -28.86
CA PHE A 6 20.00 -21.14 -28.27
C PHE A 6 20.94 -20.94 -27.07
N LEU A 7 21.68 -21.99 -26.68
CA LEU A 7 22.67 -21.94 -25.60
C LEU A 7 24.04 -21.64 -26.21
N TRP A 8 24.66 -20.54 -25.80
CA TRP A 8 25.98 -20.10 -26.30
C TRP A 8 27.07 -20.16 -25.22
N GLU A 9 26.79 -20.79 -24.08
CA GLU A 9 27.71 -21.04 -22.98
C GLU A 9 27.99 -22.54 -22.84
N ASP A 10 29.13 -22.89 -22.26
CA ASP A 10 29.46 -24.27 -21.89
C ASP A 10 28.44 -24.85 -20.91
N GLU A 11 28.06 -26.11 -21.12
CA GLU A 11 27.00 -26.78 -20.34
C GLU A 11 27.34 -26.89 -18.86
N ASP A 12 28.61 -27.15 -18.52
CA ASP A 12 29.08 -27.26 -17.14
C ASP A 12 28.98 -25.93 -16.40
N ILE A 13 29.29 -24.81 -17.08
CA ILE A 13 29.14 -23.47 -16.52
C ILE A 13 27.66 -23.15 -16.35
N MET A 14 26.84 -23.46 -17.36
CA MET A 14 25.39 -23.24 -17.28
C MET A 14 24.75 -24.03 -16.14
N ALA A 15 25.20 -25.25 -15.86
CA ALA A 15 24.73 -26.04 -14.73
C ALA A 15 24.91 -25.30 -13.39
N THR A 16 26.05 -24.62 -13.18
CA THR A 16 26.29 -23.83 -11.96
C THR A 16 25.35 -22.63 -11.81
N TRP A 17 24.87 -22.06 -12.91
CA TRP A 17 23.86 -21.00 -12.90
C TRP A 17 22.47 -21.57 -12.61
N VAL A 18 22.12 -22.69 -13.26
CA VAL A 18 20.84 -23.39 -13.06
C VAL A 18 20.66 -23.87 -11.62
N ASP A 19 21.73 -24.27 -10.94
CA ASP A 19 21.69 -24.64 -9.52
C ASP A 19 21.32 -23.48 -8.60
N GLN A 20 21.63 -22.24 -8.97
CA GLN A 20 21.31 -21.04 -8.19
C GLN A 20 19.88 -20.54 -8.39
N VAL A 21 19.25 -20.91 -9.51
CA VAL A 21 17.86 -20.56 -9.83
C VAL A 21 16.91 -21.28 -8.85
N ARG A 22 15.79 -20.64 -8.48
CA ARG A 22 14.78 -21.25 -7.62
C ARG A 22 13.57 -21.74 -8.40
N ASP A 23 13.15 -21.00 -9.41
CA ASP A 23 11.98 -21.35 -10.21
C ASP A 23 12.22 -22.62 -11.08
N PRO A 24 11.40 -23.67 -10.95
CA PRO A 24 11.61 -24.91 -11.68
C PRO A 24 11.39 -24.75 -13.20
N GLY A 25 10.43 -23.92 -13.61
CA GLY A 25 10.16 -23.69 -15.02
C GLY A 25 11.34 -22.98 -15.71
N LEU A 26 11.95 -22.01 -15.03
CA LEU A 26 13.15 -21.35 -15.51
C LEU A 26 14.34 -22.32 -15.59
N LYS A 27 14.52 -23.23 -14.63
CA LYS A 27 15.58 -24.24 -14.71
C LYS A 27 15.48 -25.08 -15.97
N ASP A 28 14.27 -25.56 -16.26
CA ASP A 28 14.02 -26.44 -17.40
C ASP A 28 14.30 -25.73 -18.73
N THR A 29 13.93 -24.45 -18.87
CA THR A 29 14.13 -23.71 -20.13
C THR A 29 15.56 -23.18 -20.29
N LEU A 30 16.23 -22.81 -19.19
CA LEU A 30 17.53 -22.16 -19.23
C LEU A 30 18.63 -23.10 -19.76
N VAL A 31 18.51 -24.41 -19.51
CA VAL A 31 19.42 -25.45 -20.04
C VAL A 31 19.40 -25.50 -21.58
N PHE A 32 18.34 -25.00 -22.22
CA PHE A 32 18.23 -24.89 -23.67
C PHE A 32 18.61 -23.51 -24.22
N GLY A 33 19.06 -22.59 -23.36
CA GLY A 33 19.37 -21.20 -23.73
C GLY A 33 18.14 -20.31 -23.87
N ILE A 34 17.06 -20.63 -23.14
CA ILE A 34 15.82 -19.86 -23.13
C ILE A 34 15.54 -19.35 -21.71
N GLY A 35 15.68 -18.05 -21.50
CA GLY A 35 15.33 -17.39 -20.25
C GLY A 35 13.85 -17.03 -20.16
N LEU A 36 13.31 -17.00 -18.94
CA LEU A 36 11.97 -16.50 -18.62
C LEU A 36 12.10 -15.23 -17.77
N HIS A 37 11.29 -14.21 -18.03
CA HIS A 37 11.27 -12.98 -17.23
C HIS A 37 9.85 -12.47 -16.99
N HIS A 38 9.40 -12.57 -15.74
CA HIS A 38 8.09 -12.05 -15.32
C HIS A 38 8.11 -11.64 -13.85
N ALA A 39 7.13 -10.85 -13.43
CA ALA A 39 7.02 -10.36 -12.05
C ALA A 39 6.89 -11.47 -10.98
N GLY A 40 6.56 -12.70 -11.38
CA GLY A 40 6.46 -13.86 -10.49
C GLY A 40 7.81 -14.48 -10.11
N LEU A 41 8.89 -14.17 -10.84
CA LEU A 41 10.23 -14.68 -10.53
C LEU A 41 10.87 -13.89 -9.39
N GLY A 42 11.64 -14.60 -8.55
CA GLY A 42 12.45 -13.98 -7.52
C GLY A 42 13.44 -12.97 -8.12
N SER A 43 13.80 -11.91 -7.39
CA SER A 43 14.73 -10.88 -7.90
C SER A 43 16.05 -11.47 -8.38
N ARG A 44 16.60 -12.44 -7.64
CA ARG A 44 17.84 -13.14 -8.02
C ARG A 44 17.69 -13.91 -9.33
N ASP A 45 16.58 -14.61 -9.53
CA ASP A 45 16.33 -15.37 -10.76
C ASP A 45 16.23 -14.44 -11.97
N ARG A 46 15.60 -13.26 -11.80
CA ARG A 46 15.54 -12.22 -12.84
C ARG A 46 16.91 -11.64 -13.17
N GLU A 47 17.71 -11.32 -12.15
CA GLU A 47 19.09 -10.83 -12.31
C GLU A 47 19.97 -11.84 -13.09
N ILE A 48 19.85 -13.14 -12.78
CA ILE A 48 20.58 -14.20 -13.50
C ILE A 48 20.17 -14.21 -14.99
N VAL A 49 18.88 -14.17 -15.30
CA VAL A 49 18.41 -14.17 -16.70
C VAL A 49 18.88 -12.93 -17.44
N GLU A 50 18.82 -11.76 -16.80
CA GLU A 50 19.31 -10.50 -17.35
C GLU A 50 20.81 -10.56 -17.66
N GLU A 51 21.62 -11.06 -16.72
CA GLU A 51 23.07 -11.20 -16.88
C GLU A 51 23.43 -12.18 -18.02
N LEU A 52 22.78 -13.34 -18.05
CA LEU A 52 23.03 -14.35 -19.08
C LEU A 52 22.65 -13.85 -20.47
N PHE A 53 21.57 -13.08 -20.59
CA PHE A 53 21.15 -12.53 -21.89
C PHE A 53 22.05 -11.38 -22.34
N LEU A 54 22.41 -10.45 -21.45
CA LEU A 54 23.29 -9.31 -21.77
C LEU A 54 24.69 -9.77 -22.22
N ASN A 55 25.20 -10.83 -21.59
CA ASN A 55 26.50 -11.41 -21.93
C ASN A 55 26.43 -12.40 -23.11
N ASN A 56 25.31 -12.46 -23.83
CA ASN A 56 25.08 -13.38 -24.96
C ASN A 56 25.35 -14.86 -24.61
N LYS A 57 25.02 -15.30 -23.40
CA LYS A 57 25.14 -16.70 -22.97
C LYS A 57 23.90 -17.51 -23.33
N ILE A 58 22.76 -16.82 -23.38
CA ILE A 58 21.49 -17.34 -23.88
C ILE A 58 20.99 -16.44 -25.01
N GLN A 59 20.35 -17.02 -26.02
CA GLN A 59 19.91 -16.29 -27.20
C GLN A 59 18.47 -15.77 -27.09
N VAL A 60 17.62 -16.41 -26.29
CA VAL A 60 16.19 -16.11 -26.23
C VAL A 60 15.75 -15.79 -24.81
N VAL A 61 15.01 -14.71 -24.64
CA VAL A 61 14.28 -14.40 -23.40
C VAL A 61 12.81 -14.22 -23.71
N ILE A 62 11.96 -14.97 -23.01
CA ILE A 62 10.51 -14.84 -23.07
C ILE A 62 10.08 -14.01 -21.86
N CYS A 63 9.37 -12.91 -22.10
CA CYS A 63 8.99 -11.99 -21.04
C CYS A 63 7.52 -11.56 -21.09
N THR A 64 6.99 -11.15 -19.93
CA THR A 64 5.69 -10.47 -19.85
C THR A 64 5.81 -9.01 -20.29
N SER A 65 4.68 -8.40 -20.69
CA SER A 65 4.62 -7.01 -21.17
C SER A 65 5.24 -5.98 -20.22
N THR A 66 5.27 -6.29 -18.92
CA THR A 66 5.88 -5.45 -17.87
C THR A 66 7.38 -5.18 -18.08
N LEU A 67 8.10 -6.04 -18.82
CA LEU A 67 9.53 -5.82 -19.09
C LEU A 67 9.78 -4.55 -19.93
N ALA A 68 8.79 -4.15 -20.74
CA ALA A 68 8.92 -3.02 -21.66
C ALA A 68 9.40 -1.73 -20.96
N TRP A 69 8.99 -1.51 -19.71
CA TRP A 69 9.23 -0.28 -18.95
C TRP A 69 10.35 -0.36 -17.90
N GLY A 70 10.93 -1.53 -17.63
CA GLY A 70 11.66 -1.76 -16.38
C GLY A 70 13.13 -2.19 -16.47
N VAL A 71 13.58 -2.71 -17.62
CA VAL A 71 14.92 -3.30 -17.74
C VAL A 71 15.53 -2.96 -19.09
N ASN A 72 16.83 -2.64 -19.10
CA ASN A 72 17.56 -2.39 -20.34
C ASN A 72 18.11 -3.69 -20.93
N LEU A 73 17.25 -4.48 -21.57
CA LEU A 73 17.63 -5.66 -22.35
C LEU A 73 17.40 -5.40 -23.85
N PRO A 74 18.36 -4.78 -24.56
CA PRO A 74 18.23 -4.58 -25.99
C PRO A 74 18.47 -5.90 -26.73
N ALA A 75 17.68 -6.16 -27.77
CA ALA A 75 17.71 -7.41 -28.54
C ALA A 75 17.77 -7.11 -30.04
N HIS A 76 18.43 -7.96 -30.83
CA HIS A 76 18.42 -7.79 -32.28
C HIS A 76 17.00 -7.94 -32.87
N LEU A 77 16.27 -8.97 -32.40
CA LEU A 77 14.91 -9.28 -32.79
C LEU A 77 13.98 -9.19 -31.58
N VAL A 78 12.90 -8.41 -31.69
CA VAL A 78 11.79 -8.43 -30.74
C VAL A 78 10.56 -9.00 -31.42
N VAL A 79 9.94 -10.01 -30.79
CA VAL A 79 8.67 -10.58 -31.23
C VAL A 79 7.57 -10.24 -30.23
N VAL A 80 6.62 -9.40 -30.62
CA VAL A 80 5.42 -9.10 -29.84
C VAL A 80 4.35 -10.11 -30.21
N LYS A 81 4.19 -11.15 -29.39
CA LYS A 81 3.22 -12.22 -29.60
C LYS A 81 1.87 -11.85 -28.98
N GLY A 82 0.97 -11.30 -29.80
CA GLY A 82 -0.37 -10.87 -29.38
C GLY A 82 -0.38 -9.44 -28.86
N THR A 83 -1.43 -8.69 -29.21
CA THR A 83 -1.57 -7.26 -28.88
C THR A 83 -2.76 -6.99 -27.96
N GLU A 84 -3.23 -8.04 -27.28
CA GLU A 84 -4.36 -8.00 -26.36
C GLU A 84 -3.96 -8.64 -25.03
N TYR A 85 -4.57 -8.17 -23.95
CA TYR A 85 -4.51 -8.80 -22.64
C TYR A 85 -5.94 -8.99 -22.12
N TYR A 86 -6.14 -10.00 -21.28
CA TYR A 86 -7.43 -10.19 -20.64
C TYR A 86 -7.60 -9.14 -19.54
N ASP A 87 -8.63 -8.28 -19.63
CA ASP A 87 -9.02 -7.36 -18.56
C ASP A 87 -10.08 -8.04 -17.68
N PRO A 88 -9.72 -8.49 -16.46
CA PRO A 88 -10.66 -9.14 -15.56
C PRO A 88 -11.87 -8.30 -15.20
N LYS A 89 -11.69 -6.98 -15.12
CA LYS A 89 -12.75 -6.06 -14.68
C LYS A 89 -13.87 -5.96 -15.69
N GLN A 90 -13.51 -6.08 -16.97
CA GLN A 90 -14.45 -6.04 -18.08
C GLN A 90 -14.85 -7.44 -18.56
N GLY A 91 -14.22 -8.49 -18.03
CA GLY A 91 -14.45 -9.88 -18.42
C GLY A 91 -14.13 -10.15 -19.90
N ARG A 92 -13.24 -9.36 -20.51
CA ARG A 92 -12.94 -9.43 -21.96
C ARG A 92 -11.49 -9.09 -22.24
N TYR A 93 -11.03 -9.47 -23.44
CA TYR A 93 -9.74 -9.02 -23.96
C TYR A 93 -9.81 -7.53 -24.30
N ALA A 94 -8.81 -6.79 -23.84
CA ALA A 94 -8.56 -5.39 -24.13
C ALA A 94 -7.26 -5.26 -24.90
N ASP A 95 -7.19 -4.27 -25.78
CA ASP A 95 -5.97 -3.95 -26.53
C ASP A 95 -4.89 -3.38 -25.62
N PHE A 96 -3.63 -3.76 -25.88
CA PHE A 96 -2.51 -3.07 -25.27
C PHE A 96 -2.51 -1.58 -25.69
N PRO A 97 -2.22 -0.66 -24.76
CA PRO A 97 -1.93 0.72 -25.12
C PRO A 97 -0.83 0.77 -26.18
N MET A 98 -0.98 1.63 -27.19
CA MET A 98 0.01 1.75 -28.26
C MET A 98 1.40 2.11 -27.72
N THR A 99 1.44 2.88 -26.63
CA THR A 99 2.68 3.20 -25.91
C THR A 99 3.42 1.95 -25.45
N ASP A 100 2.72 0.92 -24.97
CA ASP A 100 3.36 -0.32 -24.50
C ASP A 100 3.93 -1.11 -25.67
N ILE A 101 3.21 -1.19 -26.79
CA ILE A 101 3.70 -1.81 -28.03
C ILE A 101 4.95 -1.07 -28.53
N LEU A 102 4.91 0.27 -28.56
CA LEU A 102 6.04 1.11 -28.95
C LEU A 102 7.27 0.90 -28.03
N GLN A 103 7.07 0.75 -26.72
CA GLN A 103 8.15 0.42 -25.79
C GLN A 103 8.72 -0.98 -26.03
N MET A 104 7.88 -1.97 -26.33
CA MET A 104 8.35 -3.33 -26.66
C MET A 104 9.20 -3.32 -27.93
N ILE A 105 8.71 -2.74 -29.03
CA ILE A 105 9.47 -2.69 -30.28
C ILE A 105 10.72 -1.80 -30.16
N GLY A 106 10.70 -0.81 -29.26
CA GLY A 106 11.86 0.04 -28.97
C GLY A 106 13.05 -0.70 -28.34
N ARG A 107 12.85 -1.96 -27.90
CA ARG A 107 13.95 -2.85 -27.48
C ARG A 107 14.67 -3.52 -28.65
N ALA A 108 14.11 -3.43 -29.87
CA ALA A 108 14.74 -3.97 -31.07
C ALA A 108 15.88 -3.08 -31.54
N GLY A 109 17.03 -3.71 -31.80
CA GLY A 109 18.28 -3.04 -32.16
C GLY A 109 19.15 -2.77 -30.94
N ARG A 110 20.44 -3.13 -31.06
CA ARG A 110 21.46 -2.85 -30.05
C ARG A 110 22.42 -1.80 -30.60
N PRO A 111 22.28 -0.52 -30.22
CA PRO A 111 23.25 0.50 -30.62
C PRO A 111 24.66 0.03 -30.27
N GLN A 112 25.62 0.22 -31.18
CA GLN A 112 27.02 -0.23 -31.09
C GLN A 112 27.28 -1.72 -31.36
N PHE A 113 26.27 -2.59 -31.30
CA PHE A 113 26.42 -4.04 -31.56
C PHE A 113 25.81 -4.48 -32.89
N ASP A 114 24.66 -3.91 -33.27
CA ASP A 114 23.94 -4.27 -34.48
C ASP A 114 23.81 -3.08 -35.44
N THR A 115 23.79 -3.34 -36.75
CA THR A 115 23.54 -2.34 -37.80
C THR A 115 22.06 -2.12 -38.09
N SER A 116 21.20 -3.02 -37.61
CA SER A 116 19.75 -2.97 -37.74
C SER A 116 19.08 -3.70 -36.57
N GLY A 117 17.83 -3.36 -36.30
CA GLY A 117 16.96 -4.07 -35.36
C GLY A 117 15.68 -4.51 -36.09
N VAL A 118 15.17 -5.68 -35.74
CA VAL A 118 13.95 -6.23 -36.33
C VAL A 118 12.87 -6.33 -35.26
N ALA A 119 11.71 -5.75 -35.51
CA ALA A 119 10.53 -5.91 -34.67
C ALA A 119 9.44 -6.65 -35.45
N CYS A 120 8.95 -7.76 -34.91
CA CYS A 120 7.86 -8.54 -35.46
C CYS A 120 6.65 -8.45 -34.53
N VAL A 121 5.56 -7.86 -34.99
CA VAL A 121 4.31 -7.75 -34.21
C VAL A 121 3.29 -8.72 -34.78
N LEU A 122 2.93 -9.73 -33.99
CA LEU A 122 1.90 -10.71 -34.33
C LEU A 122 0.55 -10.18 -33.84
N VAL A 123 -0.30 -9.76 -34.77
CA VAL A 123 -1.58 -9.11 -34.52
C VAL A 123 -2.67 -9.73 -35.40
N GLN A 124 -3.93 -9.63 -34.97
CA GLN A 124 -5.09 -9.97 -35.80
C GLN A 124 -5.17 -9.06 -37.04
N ASP A 125 -5.54 -9.63 -38.19
CA ASP A 125 -5.59 -8.91 -39.48
C ASP A 125 -6.37 -7.59 -39.42
N VAL A 126 -7.49 -7.56 -38.69
CA VAL A 126 -8.35 -6.37 -38.54
C VAL A 126 -7.64 -5.19 -37.85
N LYS A 127 -6.60 -5.45 -37.06
CA LYS A 127 -5.83 -4.43 -36.30
C LYS A 127 -4.50 -4.06 -36.97
N GLN A 128 -4.08 -4.80 -38.01
CA GLN A 128 -2.78 -4.60 -38.65
C GLN A 128 -2.58 -3.16 -39.15
N ASN A 129 -3.58 -2.62 -39.87
CA ASN A 129 -3.50 -1.26 -40.42
C ASN A 129 -3.46 -0.18 -39.33
N PHE A 130 -4.18 -0.40 -38.23
CA PHE A 130 -4.18 0.50 -37.08
C PHE A 130 -2.78 0.56 -36.46
N ILE A 131 -2.19 -0.60 -36.12
CA ILE A 131 -0.84 -0.66 -35.52
C ILE A 131 0.20 -0.08 -36.48
N LYS A 132 0.15 -0.47 -37.76
CA LYS A 132 1.08 0.03 -38.78
C LYS A 132 1.10 1.56 -38.82
N ARG A 133 -0.07 2.19 -38.77
CA ARG A 133 -0.19 3.66 -38.80
C ARG A 133 0.54 4.30 -37.62
N PHE A 134 0.32 3.83 -36.40
CA PHE A 134 0.92 4.43 -35.19
C PHE A 134 2.39 4.07 -34.96
N ILE A 135 2.95 3.11 -35.69
CA ILE A 135 4.40 2.87 -35.70
C ILE A 135 5.12 3.93 -36.55
N TYR A 136 4.52 4.37 -37.67
CA TYR A 136 5.15 5.32 -38.59
C TYR A 136 4.72 6.78 -38.38
N GLU A 137 3.53 7.01 -37.84
CA GLU A 137 3.01 8.33 -37.52
C GLU A 137 3.11 8.61 -36.00
N PRO A 138 3.42 9.85 -35.59
CA PRO A 138 3.46 10.20 -34.17
C PRO A 138 2.08 10.05 -33.52
N LEU A 139 2.05 9.48 -32.31
CA LEU A 139 0.82 9.26 -31.55
C LEU A 139 0.21 10.61 -31.10
N PRO A 140 -1.07 10.90 -31.42
CA PRO A 140 -1.75 12.04 -30.84
C PRO A 140 -2.02 11.77 -29.35
N VAL A 141 -1.49 12.65 -28.48
CA VAL A 141 -1.69 12.55 -27.03
C VAL A 141 -2.79 13.50 -26.59
N GLU A 142 -3.79 12.94 -25.91
CA GLU A 142 -4.91 13.67 -25.30
C GLU A 142 -4.84 13.61 -23.77
N SER A 143 -5.42 14.61 -23.09
CA SER A 143 -5.48 14.63 -21.63
C SER A 143 -6.65 13.82 -21.08
N SER A 144 -6.38 12.92 -20.13
CA SER A 144 -7.38 12.17 -19.35
C SER A 144 -7.63 12.77 -17.95
N LEU A 145 -7.14 13.99 -17.68
CA LEU A 145 -7.25 14.63 -16.36
C LEU A 145 -8.71 14.81 -15.91
N HIS A 146 -9.61 15.10 -16.84
CA HIS A 146 -11.05 15.29 -16.58
C HIS A 146 -11.73 14.06 -15.96
N LEU A 147 -11.16 12.85 -16.12
CA LEU A 147 -11.69 11.62 -15.53
C LEU A 147 -11.29 11.43 -14.06
N HIS A 148 -10.22 12.08 -13.61
CA HIS A 148 -9.64 11.91 -12.26
C HIS A 148 -9.51 13.24 -11.50
N LEU A 149 -10.24 14.27 -11.94
CA LEU A 149 -10.07 15.64 -11.47
C LEU A 149 -10.56 15.84 -10.02
N ASP A 150 -11.42 14.95 -9.52
CA ASP A 150 -11.98 14.98 -8.16
C ASP A 150 -10.87 15.05 -7.10
N ASN A 151 -9.87 14.17 -7.18
CA ASN A 151 -8.78 14.08 -6.20
C ASN A 151 -7.82 15.26 -6.29
N THR A 152 -7.46 15.68 -7.51
CA THR A 152 -6.56 16.82 -7.71
C THR A 152 -7.20 18.12 -7.24
N LEU A 153 -8.50 18.32 -7.50
CA LEU A 153 -9.19 19.52 -7.07
C LEU A 153 -9.36 19.54 -5.55
N ASN A 154 -9.69 18.39 -4.93
CA ASN A 154 -9.74 18.27 -3.48
C ASN A 154 -8.38 18.62 -2.82
N ALA A 155 -7.27 18.15 -3.39
CA ALA A 155 -5.94 18.46 -2.88
C ALA A 155 -5.63 19.97 -2.92
N GLU A 156 -5.98 20.65 -4.02
CA GLU A 156 -5.78 22.10 -4.13
C GLU A 156 -6.73 22.91 -3.24
N ILE A 157 -7.94 22.42 -2.97
CA ILE A 157 -8.86 22.99 -1.99
C ILE A 157 -8.29 22.81 -0.57
N ALA A 158 -7.74 21.63 -0.25
CA ALA A 158 -7.13 21.33 1.04
C ALA A 158 -5.87 22.18 1.32
N ASN A 159 -5.07 22.46 0.29
CA ASN A 159 -3.91 23.35 0.34
C ASN A 159 -4.29 24.84 0.41
N GLY A 160 -5.53 25.20 0.06
CA GLY A 160 -6.01 26.58 0.03
C GLY A 160 -5.69 27.35 -1.27
N THR A 161 -5.19 26.67 -2.30
CA THR A 161 -4.97 27.23 -3.65
C THR A 161 -6.29 27.59 -4.32
N VAL A 162 -7.30 26.74 -4.15
CA VAL A 162 -8.63 26.91 -4.76
C VAL A 162 -9.64 27.26 -3.68
N GLN A 163 -10.15 28.49 -3.72
CA GLN A 163 -11.14 29.00 -2.75
C GLN A 163 -12.47 29.38 -3.40
N SER A 164 -12.53 29.40 -4.73
CA SER A 164 -13.72 29.72 -5.51
C SER A 164 -13.79 28.91 -6.80
N VAL A 165 -14.97 28.90 -7.44
CA VAL A 165 -15.15 28.31 -8.79
C VAL A 165 -14.23 29.00 -9.81
N GLY A 166 -14.03 30.31 -9.68
CA GLY A 166 -13.12 31.07 -10.55
C GLY A 166 -11.67 30.61 -10.42
N ASP A 167 -11.22 30.38 -9.18
CA ASP A 167 -9.86 29.87 -8.92
C ASP A 167 -9.65 28.47 -9.47
N ALA A 168 -10.68 27.61 -9.38
CA ALA A 168 -10.64 26.27 -9.95
C ALA A 168 -10.51 26.29 -11.49
N VAL A 169 -11.29 27.15 -12.17
CA VAL A 169 -11.16 27.33 -13.63
C VAL A 169 -9.79 27.90 -13.98
N LYS A 170 -9.31 28.87 -13.20
CA LYS A 170 -7.96 29.42 -13.35
C LYS A 170 -6.90 28.34 -13.14
N TYR A 171 -7.02 27.44 -12.17
CA TYR A 171 -6.10 26.32 -11.98
C TYR A 171 -6.08 25.40 -13.22
N LEU A 172 -7.25 25.07 -13.76
CA LEU A 172 -7.35 24.23 -14.95
C LEU A 172 -6.67 24.86 -16.18
N SER A 173 -6.58 26.19 -16.27
CA SER A 173 -5.91 26.85 -17.41
C SER A 173 -4.41 26.54 -17.52
N TRP A 174 -3.78 26.06 -16.44
CA TRP A 174 -2.35 25.69 -16.41
C TRP A 174 -2.13 24.24 -16.84
N THR A 175 -3.20 23.50 -17.09
CA THR A 175 -3.13 22.06 -17.37
C THR A 175 -3.05 21.77 -18.86
N PHE A 176 -2.46 20.63 -19.21
CA PHE A 176 -2.48 20.12 -20.59
C PHE A 176 -3.91 19.88 -21.11
N LEU A 177 -4.87 19.62 -20.22
CA LEU A 177 -6.29 19.50 -20.57
C LEU A 177 -6.83 20.77 -21.24
N PHE A 178 -6.49 21.94 -20.70
CA PHE A 178 -6.95 23.22 -21.26
C PHE A 178 -6.45 23.43 -22.69
N GLN A 179 -5.18 23.11 -22.94
CA GLN A 179 -4.58 23.20 -24.27
C GLN A 179 -5.22 22.21 -25.26
N ARG A 180 -5.48 20.96 -24.84
CA ARG A 180 -6.08 19.94 -25.72
C ARG A 180 -7.54 20.18 -26.01
N VAL A 181 -8.30 20.66 -25.04
CA VAL A 181 -9.71 21.04 -25.23
C VAL A 181 -9.86 22.10 -26.32
N GLN A 182 -8.96 23.07 -26.40
CA GLN A 182 -8.99 24.09 -27.47
C GLN A 182 -8.61 23.53 -28.84
N LYS A 183 -7.66 22.58 -28.90
CA LYS A 183 -7.16 22.02 -30.16
C LYS A 183 -8.07 20.92 -30.73
N ASN A 184 -8.70 20.12 -29.88
CA ASN A 184 -9.56 19.00 -30.28
C ASN A 184 -10.83 18.92 -29.41
N PRO A 185 -11.77 19.89 -29.52
CA PRO A 185 -12.98 19.90 -28.71
C PRO A 185 -13.87 18.66 -28.91
N ALA A 186 -13.87 18.09 -30.12
CA ALA A 186 -14.68 16.93 -30.48
C ALA A 186 -14.32 15.68 -29.67
N TYR A 187 -13.05 15.49 -29.32
CA TYR A 187 -12.60 14.37 -28.47
C TYR A 187 -13.26 14.42 -27.08
N TYR A 188 -13.40 15.62 -26.53
CA TYR A 188 -13.99 15.87 -25.21
C TYR A 188 -15.51 16.00 -25.23
N ARG A 189 -16.15 15.80 -26.40
CA ARG A 189 -17.62 15.89 -26.59
C ARG A 189 -18.18 17.23 -26.11
N ILE A 190 -17.53 18.31 -26.51
CA ILE A 190 -17.91 19.66 -26.12
C ILE A 190 -18.89 20.24 -27.13
N ASP A 191 -20.14 20.41 -26.70
CA ASP A 191 -21.20 21.04 -27.50
C ASP A 191 -21.34 22.56 -27.26
N THR A 192 -20.57 23.12 -26.32
CA THR A 192 -20.66 24.52 -25.88
C THR A 192 -19.32 25.27 -25.99
N THR A 193 -19.25 26.51 -25.50
CA THR A 193 -17.98 27.23 -25.39
C THR A 193 -17.03 26.50 -24.43
N VAL A 194 -15.72 26.67 -24.65
CA VAL A 194 -14.66 26.08 -23.80
C VAL A 194 -14.77 26.58 -22.36
N GLU A 195 -15.07 27.85 -22.15
CA GLU A 195 -15.26 28.42 -20.82
C GLU A 195 -16.45 27.80 -20.08
N ASP A 196 -17.58 27.63 -20.77
CA ASP A 196 -18.78 27.01 -20.19
C ASP A 196 -18.55 25.54 -19.88
N PHE A 197 -17.76 24.84 -20.70
CA PHE A 197 -17.34 23.46 -20.43
C PHE A 197 -16.57 23.37 -19.10
N PHE A 198 -15.56 24.21 -18.90
CA PHE A 198 -14.77 24.19 -17.66
C PHE A 198 -15.59 24.60 -16.44
N LYS A 199 -16.46 25.61 -16.57
CA LYS A 199 -17.38 26.00 -15.48
C LYS A 199 -18.30 24.83 -15.10
N LYS A 200 -18.94 24.18 -16.08
CA LYS A 200 -19.80 23.01 -15.85
C LYS A 200 -19.04 21.84 -15.23
N LEU A 201 -17.83 21.56 -15.73
CA LEU A 201 -16.97 20.50 -15.21
C LEU A 201 -16.61 20.74 -13.73
N VAL A 202 -16.12 21.94 -13.41
CA VAL A 202 -15.76 22.33 -12.04
C VAL A 202 -16.98 22.28 -11.13
N SER A 203 -18.12 22.85 -11.55
CA SER A 203 -19.35 22.82 -10.76
C SER A 203 -19.80 21.38 -10.48
N ALA A 204 -19.78 20.49 -11.47
CA ALA A 204 -20.13 19.08 -11.28
C ALA A 204 -19.19 18.35 -10.30
N ILE A 205 -17.88 18.65 -10.36
CA ILE A 205 -16.89 18.08 -9.44
C ILE A 205 -17.10 18.60 -8.02
N LEU A 206 -17.30 19.90 -7.86
CA LEU A 206 -17.58 20.50 -6.55
C LEU A 206 -18.86 19.92 -5.94
N THR A 207 -19.91 19.69 -6.74
CA THR A 207 -21.11 18.98 -6.27
C THR A 207 -20.75 17.58 -5.76
N ARG A 208 -19.92 16.81 -6.48
CA ARG A 208 -19.46 15.50 -6.02
C ARG A 208 -18.63 15.58 -4.74
N LEU A 209 -17.71 16.53 -4.63
CA LEU A 209 -16.86 16.72 -3.44
C LEU A 209 -17.68 17.16 -2.21
N VAL A 210 -18.77 17.90 -2.42
CA VAL A 210 -19.74 18.22 -1.36
C VAL A 210 -20.52 16.97 -0.97
N GLN A 211 -20.95 16.14 -1.93
CA GLN A 211 -21.62 14.86 -1.66
C GLN A 211 -20.74 13.89 -0.87
N THR A 212 -19.44 13.82 -1.19
CA THR A 212 -18.46 13.00 -0.45
C THR A 212 -18.01 13.65 0.87
N ARG A 213 -18.60 14.79 1.25
CA ARG A 213 -18.27 15.58 2.45
C ARG A 213 -16.80 16.04 2.53
N CYS A 214 -16.08 16.13 1.40
CA CYS A 214 -14.68 16.55 1.35
C CYS A 214 -14.49 18.08 1.34
N CYS A 215 -15.47 18.82 0.82
CA CYS A 215 -15.48 20.28 0.87
C CYS A 215 -16.86 20.83 1.20
N THR A 216 -16.92 22.07 1.68
CA THR A 216 -18.16 22.85 1.81
C THR A 216 -18.17 23.98 0.78
N LEU A 217 -19.35 24.28 0.25
CA LEU A 217 -19.58 25.39 -0.68
C LEU A 217 -20.62 26.32 -0.07
N ALA A 218 -20.20 27.50 0.39
CA ALA A 218 -21.08 28.50 0.99
C ALA A 218 -20.86 29.87 0.33
N LYS A 219 -21.93 30.48 -0.22
CA LYS A 219 -21.89 31.80 -0.88
C LYS A 219 -20.77 31.95 -1.94
N GLY A 220 -20.45 30.89 -2.66
CA GLY A 220 -19.39 30.88 -3.68
C GLY A 220 -17.97 30.67 -3.15
N VAL A 221 -17.81 30.55 -1.83
CA VAL A 221 -16.53 30.20 -1.18
C VAL A 221 -16.48 28.69 -0.95
N VAL A 222 -15.38 28.08 -1.38
CA VAL A 222 -15.06 26.67 -1.21
C VAL A 222 -14.09 26.53 -0.03
N GLN A 223 -14.41 25.69 0.94
CA GLN A 223 -13.54 25.39 2.08
C GLN A 223 -13.34 23.88 2.25
N PRO A 224 -12.12 23.42 2.60
CA PRO A 224 -11.87 22.01 2.85
C PRO A 224 -12.46 21.57 4.21
N THR A 225 -13.09 20.39 4.24
CA THR A 225 -13.46 19.73 5.49
C THR A 225 -12.28 18.94 6.06
N ALA A 226 -12.44 18.41 7.29
CA ALA A 226 -11.47 17.46 7.85
C ALA A 226 -11.28 16.23 6.94
N LEU A 227 -12.36 15.70 6.35
CA LEU A 227 -12.31 14.56 5.42
C LEU A 227 -11.49 14.88 4.16
N GLY A 228 -11.70 16.07 3.57
CA GLY A 228 -10.93 16.51 2.39
C GLY A 228 -9.44 16.64 2.70
N LYS A 229 -9.10 17.16 3.89
CA LYS A 229 -7.71 17.25 4.37
C LYS A 229 -7.08 15.88 4.59
N ILE A 230 -7.81 14.93 5.19
CA ILE A 230 -7.31 13.54 5.39
C ILE A 230 -7.09 12.85 4.03
N ALA A 231 -8.03 12.98 3.09
CA ALA A 231 -7.88 12.43 1.74
C ALA A 231 -6.62 12.96 1.04
N SER A 232 -6.39 14.28 1.12
CA SER A 232 -5.20 14.91 0.56
C SER A 232 -3.90 14.49 1.27
N ALA A 233 -3.91 14.42 2.61
CA ALA A 233 -2.73 14.10 3.40
C ALA A 233 -2.25 12.64 3.19
N GLN A 234 -3.20 11.70 3.09
CA GLN A 234 -2.92 10.27 2.92
C GLN A 234 -2.88 9.83 1.45
N TYR A 235 -3.17 10.77 0.52
CA TYR A 235 -3.19 10.54 -0.92
C TYR A 235 -4.18 9.41 -1.30
N LEU A 236 -5.39 9.49 -0.75
CA LEU A 236 -6.49 8.54 -0.95
C LEU A 236 -7.58 9.16 -1.81
N GLU A 237 -8.38 8.31 -2.45
CA GLU A 237 -9.54 8.74 -3.22
C GLU A 237 -10.63 9.30 -2.29
N CYS A 238 -11.28 10.40 -2.70
CA CYS A 238 -12.32 11.06 -1.90
C CYS A 238 -13.47 10.10 -1.53
N ARG A 239 -13.81 9.18 -2.44
CA ARG A 239 -14.83 8.14 -2.22
C ARG A 239 -14.41 7.13 -1.16
N SER A 240 -13.14 6.73 -1.14
CA SER A 240 -12.62 5.84 -0.11
C SER A 240 -12.72 6.48 1.27
N VAL A 241 -12.35 7.75 1.41
CA VAL A 241 -12.46 8.46 2.70
C VAL A 241 -13.91 8.59 3.17
N GLN A 242 -14.86 8.84 2.27
CA GLN A 242 -16.28 8.81 2.59
C GLN A 242 -16.71 7.42 3.10
N HIS A 243 -16.39 6.37 2.35
CA HIS A 243 -16.70 4.98 2.72
C HIS A 243 -16.13 4.62 4.10
N LEU A 244 -14.87 4.98 4.36
CA LEU A 244 -14.22 4.77 5.65
C LEU A 244 -14.95 5.51 6.77
N HIS A 245 -15.30 6.77 6.57
CA HIS A 245 -15.99 7.58 7.58
C HIS A 245 -17.38 7.02 7.93
N GLU A 246 -18.21 6.76 6.92
CA GLU A 246 -19.57 6.22 7.10
C GLU A 246 -19.53 4.83 7.73
N SER A 247 -18.59 3.97 7.31
CA SER A 247 -18.48 2.62 7.85
C SER A 247 -17.96 2.59 9.29
N LEU A 248 -17.01 3.46 9.66
CA LEU A 248 -16.49 3.58 11.02
C LEU A 248 -17.55 4.17 11.98
N GLU A 249 -18.34 5.14 11.51
CA GLU A 249 -19.46 5.72 12.28
C GLU A 249 -20.52 4.65 12.59
N ALA A 250 -20.82 3.78 11.61
CA ALA A 250 -21.81 2.71 11.74
C ALA A 250 -21.37 1.53 12.64
N LEU A 251 -20.10 1.46 13.06
CA LEU A 251 -19.66 0.38 13.94
C LEU A 251 -20.27 0.53 15.34
N PRO A 252 -20.83 -0.54 15.92
CA PRO A 252 -21.31 -0.53 17.30
C PRO A 252 -20.13 -0.42 18.27
N GLY A 253 -20.30 0.36 19.36
CA GLY A 253 -19.26 0.58 20.37
C GLY A 253 -18.94 -0.65 21.22
N ASP A 254 -19.93 -1.53 21.45
CA ASP A 254 -19.82 -2.67 22.37
C ASP A 254 -19.49 -4.01 21.66
N ALA A 255 -18.87 -3.97 20.48
CA ALA A 255 -18.53 -5.19 19.75
C ALA A 255 -17.30 -5.88 20.35
N ASP A 256 -17.32 -7.22 20.36
CA ASP A 256 -16.16 -8.05 20.69
C ASP A 256 -14.92 -7.64 19.88
N ALA A 257 -13.72 -7.73 20.47
CA ALA A 257 -12.46 -7.33 19.83
C ALA A 257 -12.19 -8.07 18.50
N ASP A 258 -12.54 -9.35 18.43
CA ASP A 258 -12.40 -10.15 17.20
C ASP A 258 -13.39 -9.69 16.11
N SER A 259 -14.64 -9.35 16.48
CA SER A 259 -15.66 -8.80 15.57
C SER A 259 -15.26 -7.42 15.05
N THR A 260 -14.70 -6.58 15.93
CA THR A 260 -14.17 -5.26 15.57
C THR A 260 -13.00 -5.41 14.60
N THR A 261 -12.08 -6.34 14.86
CA THR A 261 -10.91 -6.59 14.00
C THR A 261 -11.32 -6.96 12.57
N ILE A 262 -12.22 -7.94 12.41
CA ILE A 262 -12.67 -8.35 11.06
C ILE A 262 -13.43 -7.22 10.36
N SER A 263 -14.24 -6.47 11.12
CA SER A 263 -14.96 -5.31 10.59
C SER A 263 -13.99 -4.23 10.09
N LEU A 264 -12.91 -3.93 10.83
CA LEU A 264 -11.88 -2.98 10.39
C LEU A 264 -11.15 -3.45 9.13
N VAL A 265 -10.79 -4.74 9.05
CA VAL A 265 -10.18 -5.31 7.84
C VAL A 265 -11.13 -5.21 6.65
N ARG A 266 -12.42 -5.51 6.85
CA ARG A 266 -13.46 -5.36 5.82
C ARG A 266 -13.56 -3.92 5.33
N ILE A 267 -13.63 -2.96 6.25
CA ILE A 267 -13.75 -1.54 5.94
C ILE A 267 -12.55 -1.09 5.09
N ALA A 268 -11.33 -1.48 5.48
CA ALA A 268 -10.12 -1.21 4.71
C ALA A 268 -10.20 -1.82 3.29
N CYS A 269 -10.55 -3.10 3.17
CA CYS A 269 -10.67 -3.78 1.88
C CYS A 269 -11.74 -3.20 0.95
N GLY A 270 -12.74 -2.49 1.49
CA GLY A 270 -13.80 -1.83 0.72
C GLY A 270 -13.35 -0.57 -0.04
N CYS A 271 -12.12 -0.10 0.18
CA CYS A 271 -11.58 1.10 -0.44
C CYS A 271 -11.30 0.91 -1.95
N VAL A 272 -11.43 1.99 -2.73
CA VAL A 272 -11.25 1.98 -4.19
C VAL A 272 -9.81 1.68 -4.60
N GLU A 273 -8.84 1.94 -3.72
CA GLU A 273 -7.42 1.61 -3.90
C GLU A 273 -7.22 0.10 -4.14
N PHE A 274 -8.06 -0.75 -3.54
CA PHE A 274 -8.01 -2.20 -3.71
C PHE A 274 -8.94 -2.71 -4.83
N ALA A 275 -9.72 -1.82 -5.45
CA ALA A 275 -10.53 -2.14 -6.63
C ALA A 275 -9.67 -2.47 -7.88
N GLN A 276 -8.35 -2.22 -7.81
CA GLN A 276 -7.41 -2.50 -8.90
C GLN A 276 -6.74 -3.87 -8.82
N LEU A 277 -7.00 -4.66 -7.79
CA LEU A 277 -6.41 -6.00 -7.71
C LEU A 277 -6.89 -6.88 -8.88
N PRO A 278 -5.96 -7.51 -9.61
CA PRO A 278 -6.32 -8.36 -10.74
C PRO A 278 -7.00 -9.64 -10.25
N ILE A 279 -8.00 -10.13 -10.98
CA ILE A 279 -8.63 -11.43 -10.74
C ILE A 279 -8.40 -12.28 -11.98
N ARG A 280 -7.51 -13.27 -11.92
CA ARG A 280 -7.18 -14.05 -13.11
C ARG A 280 -8.25 -15.15 -13.30
N PRO A 281 -8.59 -15.56 -14.54
CA PRO A 281 -9.67 -16.53 -14.79
C PRO A 281 -9.53 -17.87 -14.05
N GLN A 282 -8.32 -18.31 -13.76
CA GLN A 282 -8.06 -19.57 -13.06
C GLN A 282 -8.08 -19.44 -11.53
N GLU A 283 -8.12 -18.21 -11.00
CA GLU A 283 -8.07 -17.96 -9.56
C GLU A 283 -9.42 -18.14 -8.88
N GLU A 284 -10.53 -18.09 -9.60
CA GLU A 284 -11.87 -18.10 -9.00
C GLU A 284 -12.11 -19.32 -8.10
N ARG A 285 -11.72 -20.51 -8.59
CA ARG A 285 -11.82 -21.76 -7.83
C ARG A 285 -10.93 -21.76 -6.60
N VAL A 286 -9.72 -21.19 -6.71
CA VAL A 286 -8.76 -21.09 -5.62
C VAL A 286 -9.27 -20.12 -4.56
N VAL A 287 -9.77 -18.96 -4.95
CA VAL A 287 -10.39 -17.95 -4.09
C VAL A 287 -11.59 -18.54 -3.34
N GLY A 288 -12.45 -19.28 -4.03
CA GLY A 288 -13.58 -19.99 -3.41
C GLY A 288 -13.14 -21.03 -2.37
N SER A 289 -12.11 -21.83 -2.67
CA SER A 289 -11.54 -22.79 -1.72
C SER A 289 -10.90 -22.11 -0.51
N LEU A 290 -10.16 -21.02 -0.73
CA LEU A 290 -9.52 -20.25 0.35
C LEU A 290 -10.54 -19.59 1.27
N ALA A 291 -11.65 -19.09 0.72
CA ALA A 291 -12.73 -18.52 1.51
C ALA A 291 -13.31 -19.54 2.51
N GLY A 292 -13.39 -20.82 2.13
CA GLY A 292 -13.81 -21.90 3.03
C GLY A 292 -12.79 -22.28 4.10
N GLN A 293 -11.53 -21.86 3.98
CA GLN A 293 -10.44 -22.22 4.90
C GLN A 293 -10.00 -21.05 5.81
N CYS A 294 -10.50 -19.84 5.57
CA CYS A 294 -10.13 -18.66 6.35
C CYS A 294 -10.71 -18.71 7.78
N ARG A 295 -10.02 -18.04 8.72
CA ARG A 295 -10.44 -17.91 10.13
C ARG A 295 -11.85 -17.32 10.23
N TYR A 296 -12.11 -16.25 9.49
CA TYR A 296 -13.42 -15.62 9.43
C TYR A 296 -14.12 -16.01 8.13
N GLN A 297 -15.06 -16.95 8.25
CA GLN A 297 -15.96 -17.39 7.18
C GLN A 297 -17.26 -16.61 7.28
N GLU A 298 -17.50 -15.71 6.33
CA GLU A 298 -18.70 -14.89 6.36
C GLU A 298 -19.82 -15.52 5.53
N ARG A 299 -20.87 -16.01 6.19
CA ARG A 299 -21.97 -16.77 5.55
C ARG A 299 -23.07 -15.90 4.92
N SER A 300 -23.11 -14.61 5.24
CA SER A 300 -24.26 -13.73 4.94
C SER A 300 -24.06 -12.80 3.74
N TRP A 301 -22.90 -12.82 3.08
CA TRP A 301 -22.59 -11.82 2.06
C TRP A 301 -22.78 -12.35 0.65
N LYS A 302 -23.51 -11.60 -0.18
CA LYS A 302 -23.46 -11.71 -1.64
C LYS A 302 -22.19 -11.00 -2.13
N TRP A 303 -21.02 -11.55 -1.86
CA TRP A 303 -19.82 -11.11 -2.57
C TRP A 303 -19.66 -12.00 -3.78
N ASP A 304 -19.70 -11.37 -4.95
CA ASP A 304 -19.33 -12.00 -6.21
C ASP A 304 -17.91 -12.56 -6.07
N THR A 305 -17.68 -13.80 -6.47
CA THR A 305 -16.33 -14.40 -6.55
C THR A 305 -15.42 -13.60 -7.49
N HIS A 306 -16.00 -12.75 -8.33
CA HIS A 306 -15.34 -11.74 -9.15
C HIS A 306 -15.03 -10.42 -8.43
N SER A 307 -15.19 -10.30 -7.11
CA SER A 307 -14.89 -9.08 -6.36
C SER A 307 -13.42 -9.00 -5.93
N SER A 308 -12.74 -7.92 -6.31
CA SER A 308 -11.35 -7.64 -5.90
C SER A 308 -11.24 -7.41 -4.39
N GLN A 309 -12.33 -6.94 -3.76
CA GLN A 309 -12.42 -6.73 -2.33
C GLN A 309 -12.37 -8.06 -1.56
N LEU A 310 -13.03 -9.11 -2.09
CA LEU A 310 -12.96 -10.46 -1.52
C LEU A 310 -11.53 -10.97 -1.54
N LYS A 311 -10.88 -10.85 -2.68
CA LYS A 311 -9.48 -11.24 -2.84
C LYS A 311 -8.58 -10.48 -1.85
N CYS A 312 -8.75 -9.17 -1.72
CA CYS A 312 -8.02 -8.35 -0.74
C CYS A 312 -8.21 -8.86 0.70
N LEU A 313 -9.47 -9.11 1.09
CA LEU A 313 -9.81 -9.62 2.41
C LEU A 313 -9.13 -10.97 2.68
N LEU A 314 -9.23 -11.93 1.76
CA LEU A 314 -8.62 -13.24 1.91
C LEU A 314 -7.10 -13.15 2.00
N LEU A 315 -6.46 -12.35 1.14
CA LEU A 315 -5.00 -12.14 1.18
C LEU A 315 -4.56 -11.60 2.54
N LEU A 316 -5.30 -10.65 3.13
CA LEU A 316 -4.99 -10.14 4.46
C LEU A 316 -5.21 -11.18 5.55
N GLN A 317 -6.29 -11.96 5.50
CA GLN A 317 -6.52 -13.04 6.46
C GLN A 317 -5.42 -14.11 6.40
N LEU A 318 -4.98 -14.49 5.20
CA LEU A 318 -3.89 -15.45 5.01
C LEU A 318 -2.55 -14.90 5.53
N HIS A 319 -2.28 -13.60 5.28
CA HIS A 319 -1.09 -12.93 5.80
C HIS A 319 -1.06 -12.86 7.33
N LEU A 320 -2.18 -12.49 7.95
CA LEU A 320 -2.32 -12.43 9.42
C LEU A 320 -2.31 -13.84 10.05
N GLY A 321 -2.83 -14.83 9.34
CA GLY A 321 -2.82 -16.24 9.74
C GLY A 321 -1.53 -17.00 9.41
N GLN A 322 -0.59 -16.37 8.73
CA GLN A 322 0.68 -16.99 8.28
C GLN A 322 0.50 -18.23 7.40
N VAL A 323 -0.62 -18.30 6.69
CA VAL A 323 -0.91 -19.42 5.79
C VAL A 323 -0.09 -19.24 4.51
N PRO A 324 0.63 -20.26 4.03
CA PRO A 324 1.40 -20.17 2.79
C PRO A 324 0.45 -19.86 1.62
N LEU A 325 0.86 -18.89 0.79
CA LEU A 325 0.07 -18.49 -0.38
C LEU A 325 0.15 -19.56 -1.49
N PRO A 326 -0.91 -19.76 -2.29
CA PRO A 326 -0.95 -20.85 -3.28
C PRO A 326 0.04 -20.69 -4.44
N SER A 327 0.34 -19.46 -4.85
CA SER A 327 1.24 -19.17 -5.97
C SER A 327 1.97 -17.83 -5.79
N SER A 328 3.01 -17.61 -6.60
CA SER A 328 3.76 -16.35 -6.63
C SER A 328 2.91 -15.15 -7.06
N ASP A 329 1.87 -15.37 -7.88
CA ASP A 329 0.90 -14.33 -8.25
C ASP A 329 0.14 -13.78 -7.04
N PHE A 330 -0.33 -14.64 -6.13
CA PHE A 330 -1.00 -14.21 -4.89
C PHE A 330 -0.04 -13.44 -3.98
N TRP A 331 1.26 -13.79 -4.00
CA TRP A 331 2.27 -13.07 -3.23
C TRP A 331 2.50 -11.66 -3.78
N ASN A 332 2.55 -11.51 -5.10
CA ASN A 332 2.62 -10.20 -5.75
C ASN A 332 1.37 -9.35 -5.46
N ASP A 333 0.19 -9.96 -5.49
CA ASP A 333 -1.07 -9.26 -5.18
C ASP A 333 -1.11 -8.84 -3.70
N LEU A 334 -0.67 -9.69 -2.77
CA LEU A 334 -0.53 -9.34 -1.36
C LEU A 334 0.46 -8.17 -1.19
N ARG A 335 1.59 -8.19 -1.89
CA ARG A 335 2.57 -7.10 -1.83
C ARG A 335 1.98 -5.76 -2.27
N LEU A 336 1.15 -5.75 -3.32
CA LEU A 336 0.41 -4.56 -3.74
C LEU A 336 -0.54 -4.09 -2.64
N VAL A 337 -1.32 -4.99 -2.03
CA VAL A 337 -2.21 -4.64 -0.91
C VAL A 337 -1.41 -4.01 0.23
N LEU A 338 -0.34 -4.66 0.68
CA LEU A 338 0.51 -4.19 1.76
C LEU A 338 1.10 -2.81 1.42
N ASP A 339 1.57 -2.57 0.21
CA ASP A 339 2.12 -1.26 -0.17
C ASP A 339 1.12 -0.09 -0.03
N HIS A 340 -0.18 -0.32 -0.24
CA HIS A 340 -1.23 0.70 -0.14
C HIS A 340 -1.87 0.83 1.24
N LEU A 341 -1.97 -0.28 1.98
CA LEU A 341 -2.65 -0.38 3.27
C LEU A 341 -2.20 0.59 4.38
N PRO A 342 -0.91 0.96 4.56
CA PRO A 342 -0.52 1.93 5.60
C PRO A 342 -1.24 3.28 5.47
N ARG A 343 -1.44 3.76 4.24
CA ARG A 343 -2.09 5.05 4.00
C ARG A 343 -3.58 4.97 4.32
N VAL A 344 -4.21 3.84 3.98
CA VAL A 344 -5.60 3.53 4.34
C VAL A 344 -5.77 3.46 5.86
N LEU A 345 -4.90 2.72 6.56
CA LEU A 345 -4.94 2.62 8.03
C LEU A 345 -4.65 3.97 8.72
N GLY A 346 -3.73 4.75 8.17
CA GLY A 346 -3.46 6.12 8.63
C GLY A 346 -4.71 6.99 8.55
N ALA A 347 -5.41 6.97 7.42
CA ALA A 347 -6.68 7.66 7.27
C ALA A 347 -7.76 7.13 8.22
N MET A 348 -7.86 5.81 8.41
CA MET A 348 -8.81 5.21 9.36
C MET A 348 -8.55 5.69 10.79
N MET A 349 -7.28 5.80 11.21
CA MET A 349 -6.93 6.35 12.54
C MET A 349 -7.32 7.82 12.65
N ASP A 350 -6.99 8.65 11.66
CA ASP A 350 -7.34 10.08 11.66
C ASP A 350 -8.88 10.28 11.65
N LEU A 351 -9.62 9.42 10.97
CA LEU A 351 -11.09 9.43 10.95
C LEU A 351 -11.71 8.95 12.27
N ALA A 352 -11.17 7.88 12.86
CA ALA A 352 -11.59 7.42 14.18
C ALA A 352 -11.32 8.49 15.26
N ALA A 353 -10.21 9.22 15.11
CA ALA A 353 -9.90 10.35 15.98
C ALA A 353 -10.88 11.52 15.78
N LEU A 354 -11.28 11.81 14.53
CA LEU A 354 -12.31 12.81 14.24
C LEU A 354 -13.69 12.44 14.82
N LEU A 355 -14.00 11.14 14.92
CA LEU A 355 -15.23 10.62 15.55
C LEU A 355 -15.16 10.60 17.09
N GLY A 356 -14.01 10.93 17.69
CA GLY A 356 -13.84 10.94 19.14
C GLY A 356 -13.75 9.57 19.81
N ARG A 357 -13.51 8.48 19.06
CA ARG A 357 -13.53 7.10 19.58
C ARG A 357 -12.13 6.52 19.81
N PRO A 358 -11.57 6.55 21.04
CA PRO A 358 -10.19 6.10 21.30
C PRO A 358 -10.01 4.59 21.13
N SER A 359 -11.03 3.80 21.49
CA SER A 359 -11.03 2.34 21.31
C SER A 359 -10.79 1.92 19.85
N LEU A 360 -11.43 2.60 18.90
CA LEU A 360 -11.21 2.38 17.47
C LEU A 360 -9.80 2.77 17.03
N VAL A 361 -9.27 3.90 17.50
CA VAL A 361 -7.90 4.32 17.17
C VAL A 361 -6.89 3.27 17.63
N LEU A 362 -7.03 2.77 18.86
CA LEU A 362 -6.18 1.71 19.41
C LEU A 362 -6.32 0.40 18.62
N ALA A 363 -7.54 -0.01 18.29
CA ALA A 363 -7.78 -1.22 17.49
C ALA A 363 -7.19 -1.13 16.08
N ILE A 364 -7.29 0.02 15.40
CA ILE A 364 -6.69 0.25 14.09
C ILE A 364 -5.16 0.25 14.19
N ASN A 365 -4.59 0.83 15.26
CA ASN A 365 -3.15 0.80 15.48
C ASN A 365 -2.63 -0.63 15.70
N GLN A 366 -3.33 -1.43 16.53
CA GLN A 366 -3.03 -2.85 16.73
C GLN A 366 -3.16 -3.65 15.44
N LEU A 367 -4.17 -3.36 14.61
CA LEU A 367 -4.30 -3.95 13.27
C LEU A 367 -3.10 -3.59 12.39
N GLY A 368 -2.67 -2.33 12.38
CA GLY A 368 -1.49 -1.88 11.64
C GLY A 368 -0.21 -2.59 12.07
N GLN A 369 0.00 -2.78 13.37
CA GLN A 369 1.11 -3.56 13.93
C GLN A 369 0.99 -5.05 13.53
N GLY A 370 -0.19 -5.64 13.65
CA GLY A 370 -0.47 -7.01 13.24
C GLY A 370 -0.16 -7.27 11.77
N ILE A 371 -0.54 -6.36 10.88
CA ILE A 371 -0.22 -6.44 9.44
C ILE A 371 1.28 -6.24 9.20
N LEU A 372 1.97 -5.40 9.98
CA LEU A 372 3.41 -5.18 9.85
C LEU A 372 4.21 -6.47 10.09
N TYR A 373 3.85 -7.22 11.13
CA TYR A 373 4.53 -8.46 11.52
C TYR A 373 3.89 -9.73 10.92
N GLY A 374 2.64 -9.66 10.47
CA GLY A 374 1.88 -10.78 9.94
C GLY A 374 1.28 -11.67 11.03
N TYR A 375 0.62 -11.07 12.01
CA TYR A 375 -0.09 -11.73 13.09
C TYR A 375 -1.41 -11.02 13.37
N TRP A 376 -2.38 -11.75 13.93
CA TRP A 376 -3.64 -11.15 14.33
C TRP A 376 -3.47 -10.17 15.52
N PRO A 377 -4.31 -9.13 15.66
CA PRO A 377 -4.18 -8.11 16.71
C PRO A 377 -4.24 -8.59 18.16
N HIS A 378 -4.85 -9.75 18.44
CA HIS A 378 -4.82 -10.37 19.78
C HIS A 378 -3.46 -11.03 20.10
N ALA A 379 -2.52 -11.03 19.16
CA ALA A 379 -1.19 -11.58 19.38
C ALA A 379 -0.40 -10.73 20.39
N GLN A 380 0.26 -11.41 21.33
CA GLN A 380 1.13 -10.79 22.31
C GLN A 380 2.40 -10.20 21.67
N SER A 381 3.09 -9.31 22.37
CA SER A 381 4.33 -8.66 21.88
C SER A 381 5.42 -9.66 21.46
N TRP A 382 5.44 -10.86 22.04
CA TRP A 382 6.35 -11.96 21.70
C TRP A 382 6.28 -12.45 20.27
N TRP A 383 5.12 -12.29 19.61
CA TRP A 383 4.92 -12.74 18.23
C TRP A 383 5.79 -11.97 17.23
N GLN A 384 6.38 -10.83 17.61
CA GLN A 384 7.31 -10.08 16.77
C GLN A 384 8.65 -10.81 16.53
N LEU A 385 8.99 -11.82 17.35
CA LEU A 385 10.27 -12.50 17.26
C LEU A 385 10.28 -13.52 16.10
N PRO A 386 11.28 -13.49 15.20
CA PRO A 386 11.36 -14.47 14.12
C PRO A 386 11.73 -15.85 14.66
N HIS A 387 11.45 -16.87 13.85
CA HIS A 387 11.78 -18.29 14.11
C HIS A 387 11.06 -18.94 15.30
N VAL A 388 10.20 -18.23 16.03
CA VAL A 388 9.39 -18.78 17.13
C VAL A 388 8.03 -19.23 16.59
N THR A 389 7.60 -20.44 16.97
CA THR A 389 6.31 -21.01 16.57
C THR A 389 5.20 -20.66 17.57
N SER A 390 3.92 -20.75 17.13
CA SER A 390 2.76 -20.50 17.99
C SER A 390 2.74 -21.34 19.26
N ASP A 391 3.18 -22.59 19.16
CA ASP A 391 3.16 -23.55 20.27
C ASP A 391 4.21 -23.20 21.34
N GLU A 392 5.35 -22.65 20.90
CA GLU A 392 6.40 -22.18 21.80
C GLU A 392 6.02 -20.87 22.49
N LEU A 393 5.30 -19.99 21.80
CA LEU A 393 4.81 -18.73 22.38
C LEU A 393 3.83 -18.97 23.54
N ALA A 394 3.10 -20.09 23.54
CA ALA A 394 2.23 -20.46 24.66
C ALA A 394 2.99 -20.72 25.98
N LEU A 395 4.30 -21.01 25.89
CA LEU A 395 5.17 -21.25 27.03
C LEU A 395 5.84 -19.96 27.54
N PHE A 396 5.71 -18.85 26.81
CA PHE A 396 6.37 -17.60 27.17
C PHE A 396 5.60 -16.87 28.28
N PRO A 397 6.29 -16.01 29.07
CA PRO A 397 5.62 -15.14 30.04
C PRO A 397 4.54 -14.29 29.37
N ARG A 398 3.43 -14.02 30.06
CA ARG A 398 2.36 -13.17 29.50
C ARG A 398 2.81 -11.74 29.23
N GLU A 399 3.68 -11.21 30.09
CA GLU A 399 4.22 -9.86 29.99
C GLU A 399 5.56 -9.87 29.25
N PHE A 400 5.72 -8.94 28.32
CA PHE A 400 6.94 -8.71 27.58
C PHE A 400 7.56 -7.40 28.06
N ASP A 401 8.72 -7.48 28.72
CA ASP A 401 9.41 -6.32 29.29
C ASP A 401 10.44 -5.69 28.33
N GLY A 402 10.54 -6.21 27.10
CA GLY A 402 11.49 -5.72 26.09
C GLY A 402 12.96 -5.96 26.42
N SER A 403 13.28 -6.61 27.55
CA SER A 403 14.64 -6.79 28.00
C SER A 403 15.31 -7.97 27.31
N VAL A 404 16.55 -7.77 26.90
CA VAL A 404 17.40 -8.82 26.30
C VAL A 404 17.56 -10.00 27.27
N ALA A 405 17.50 -9.74 28.59
CA ALA A 405 17.59 -10.78 29.62
C ALA A 405 16.37 -11.70 29.63
N GLN A 406 15.16 -11.13 29.60
CA GLN A 406 13.91 -11.90 29.57
C GLN A 406 13.84 -12.77 28.31
N VAL A 407 14.18 -12.19 27.15
CA VAL A 407 14.16 -12.93 25.88
C VAL A 407 15.18 -14.08 25.91
N LYS A 408 16.42 -13.86 26.37
CA LYS A 408 17.44 -14.92 26.45
C LYS A 408 16.99 -16.12 27.29
N GLN A 409 16.21 -15.89 28.35
CA GLN A 409 15.70 -16.96 29.21
C GLN A 409 14.54 -17.73 28.56
N ALA A 410 13.68 -17.04 27.79
CA ALA A 410 12.52 -17.65 27.15
C ALA A 410 12.85 -18.43 25.86
N LEU A 411 13.98 -18.15 25.19
CA LEU A 411 14.28 -18.72 23.88
C LEU A 411 14.39 -20.26 23.86
N PRO A 412 13.71 -20.94 22.90
CA PRO A 412 13.77 -22.39 22.74
C PRO A 412 15.18 -22.92 22.50
N ARG A 413 15.50 -24.09 23.08
CA ARG A 413 16.82 -24.72 22.93
C ARG A 413 17.14 -25.11 21.49
N ARG A 414 16.13 -25.40 20.66
CA ARG A 414 16.29 -25.84 19.26
C ARG A 414 16.91 -24.79 18.33
N LEU A 415 16.85 -23.51 18.69
CA LEU A 415 17.31 -22.43 17.82
C LEU A 415 18.83 -22.44 17.71
N SER A 416 19.32 -22.37 16.47
CA SER A 416 20.76 -22.23 16.18
C SER A 416 21.31 -20.91 16.72
N ASP A 417 22.63 -20.85 16.96
CA ASP A 417 23.28 -19.62 17.45
C ASP A 417 23.06 -18.43 16.52
N LYS A 418 23.03 -18.67 15.21
CA LYS A 418 22.71 -17.64 14.21
C LYS A 418 21.29 -17.09 14.39
N GLN A 419 20.29 -17.96 14.56
CA GLN A 419 18.90 -17.53 14.79
C GLN A 419 18.74 -16.79 16.11
N ARG A 420 19.44 -17.22 17.17
CA ARG A 420 19.45 -16.51 18.46
C ARG A 420 20.05 -15.12 18.32
N GLN A 421 21.18 -14.99 17.63
CA GLN A 421 21.79 -13.68 17.35
C GLN A 421 20.85 -12.77 16.55
N GLU A 422 20.16 -13.30 15.54
CA GLU A 422 19.15 -12.55 14.78
C GLU A 422 18.02 -12.04 15.67
N ILE A 423 17.49 -12.88 16.57
CA ILE A 423 16.43 -12.50 17.51
C ILE A 423 16.91 -11.41 18.48
N LEU A 424 18.07 -11.60 19.11
CA LEU A 424 18.62 -10.63 20.06
C LEU A 424 18.91 -9.28 19.39
N ALA A 425 19.41 -9.30 18.15
CA ALA A 425 19.65 -8.09 17.37
C ALA A 425 18.34 -7.35 17.01
N ILE A 426 17.19 -8.03 16.94
CA ILE A 426 15.89 -7.38 16.76
C ILE A 426 15.42 -6.74 18.06
N VAL A 427 15.57 -7.44 19.20
CA VAL A 427 15.19 -6.92 20.52
C VAL A 427 15.98 -5.66 20.87
N GLU A 428 17.30 -5.63 20.61
CA GLU A 428 18.13 -4.43 20.78
C GLU A 428 17.70 -3.25 19.89
N LYS A 429 16.99 -3.52 18.79
CA LYS A 429 16.46 -2.50 17.88
C LYS A 429 15.03 -2.07 18.25
N MET A 430 14.34 -2.78 19.13
CA MET A 430 12.99 -2.40 19.57
C MET A 430 13.03 -1.04 20.30
N PRO A 431 11.98 -0.21 20.19
CA PRO A 431 11.90 1.08 20.88
C PRO A 431 12.07 0.94 22.39
N GLN A 432 13.03 1.68 22.94
CA GLN A 432 13.22 1.88 24.38
C GLN A 432 12.97 3.34 24.70
N LEU A 433 11.91 3.61 25.44
CA LEU A 433 11.34 4.94 25.63
C LEU A 433 11.20 5.25 27.11
N SER A 434 11.70 6.40 27.52
CA SER A 434 11.25 7.04 28.76
C SER A 434 10.40 8.25 28.41
N TYR A 435 9.45 8.56 29.28
CA TYR A 435 8.54 9.67 29.06
C TYR A 435 8.16 10.34 30.36
N THR A 436 7.90 11.64 30.30
CA THR A 436 7.35 12.44 31.39
C THR A 436 6.23 13.32 30.86
N THR A 437 5.20 13.50 31.69
CA THR A 437 3.99 14.24 31.33
C THR A 437 3.77 15.28 32.41
N THR A 438 3.87 16.55 32.07
CA THR A 438 3.63 17.65 33.01
C THR A 438 2.41 18.45 32.58
N THR A 439 1.47 18.64 33.50
CA THR A 439 0.27 19.44 33.25
C THR A 439 0.57 20.90 33.54
N GLN A 440 0.43 21.77 32.53
CA GLN A 440 0.65 23.21 32.67
C GLN A 440 -0.70 23.92 32.81
N HIS A 441 -0.96 24.45 34.01
CA HIS A 441 -2.08 25.36 34.30
C HIS A 441 -3.46 24.87 33.79
N ASP A 442 -3.75 23.57 33.85
CA ASP A 442 -5.01 22.92 33.38
C ASP A 442 -5.45 23.25 31.94
N THR A 443 -4.56 23.86 31.14
CA THR A 443 -4.86 24.33 29.78
C THR A 443 -4.05 23.60 28.73
N SER A 444 -2.95 22.96 29.13
CA SER A 444 -2.15 22.14 28.23
C SER A 444 -1.40 21.04 28.97
N VAL A 445 -1.13 19.96 28.25
CA VAL A 445 -0.29 18.85 28.70
C VAL A 445 1.00 18.89 27.91
N GLN A 446 2.14 18.95 28.60
CA GLN A 446 3.44 18.82 27.98
C GLN A 446 3.90 17.36 28.08
N VAL A 447 4.14 16.75 26.93
CA VAL A 447 4.66 15.39 26.84
C VAL A 447 6.11 15.46 26.39
N HIS A 448 7.00 14.92 27.22
CA HIS A 448 8.42 14.76 26.92
C HIS A 448 8.73 13.27 26.76
N ILE A 449 9.33 12.89 25.63
CA ILE A 449 9.70 11.51 25.31
C ILE A 449 11.18 11.49 24.97
N GLN A 450 11.93 10.60 25.62
CA GLN A 450 13.33 10.34 25.36
C GLN A 450 13.50 8.90 24.87
N VAL A 451 14.10 8.77 23.68
CA VAL A 451 14.40 7.49 23.04
C VAL A 451 15.83 7.09 23.39
N HIS A 452 16.00 5.93 24.02
CA HIS A 452 17.30 5.47 24.52
C HIS A 452 18.11 4.69 23.50
N ASN A 453 17.47 4.09 22.50
CA ASN A 453 18.12 3.22 21.53
C ASN A 453 18.84 3.99 20.40
N ALA A 454 20.05 3.52 20.08
CA ALA A 454 21.11 4.32 19.46
C ALA A 454 20.99 4.60 17.95
N LYS A 455 20.07 3.94 17.23
CA LYS A 455 19.91 4.11 15.77
C LYS A 455 18.45 4.28 15.39
N LEU A 456 18.04 5.53 15.13
CA LEU A 456 16.77 5.90 14.53
C LEU A 456 16.72 5.34 13.09
N GLN A 457 16.35 4.08 12.91
CA GLN A 457 16.24 3.47 11.59
C GLN A 457 14.78 3.19 11.24
N THR A 458 14.48 3.30 9.95
CA THR A 458 13.24 2.79 9.37
C THR A 458 13.15 1.30 9.64
N ILE A 459 12.00 0.85 10.13
CA ILE A 459 11.81 -0.56 10.48
C ILE A 459 11.75 -1.36 9.19
N LEU A 460 12.71 -2.29 9.04
CA LEU A 460 12.73 -3.31 8.00
C LEU A 460 12.21 -4.59 8.64
N THR A 461 10.94 -4.92 8.39
CA THR A 461 10.45 -6.26 8.71
C THR A 461 10.67 -7.17 7.51
N ASN A 462 10.92 -8.46 7.74
CA ASN A 462 11.22 -9.43 6.67
C ASN A 462 10.09 -9.59 5.65
N ARG A 463 8.88 -9.13 5.97
CA ARG A 463 7.68 -9.26 5.13
C ARG A 463 7.37 -7.99 4.32
N TRP A 464 8.04 -6.88 4.62
CA TRP A 464 7.82 -5.61 3.96
C TRP A 464 9.00 -5.24 3.09
N THR A 465 8.69 -4.71 1.91
CA THR A 465 9.74 -4.32 0.95
C THR A 465 10.06 -2.84 0.98
N LYS A 466 9.20 -2.02 1.59
CA LYS A 466 9.38 -0.57 1.73
C LYS A 466 9.70 -0.20 3.18
N PRO A 467 10.77 0.56 3.43
CA PRO A 467 11.09 1.05 4.77
C PRO A 467 9.97 1.95 5.26
N ARG A 468 9.54 1.77 6.52
CA ARG A 468 8.52 2.62 7.14
C ARG A 468 9.12 3.57 8.17
N PRO A 469 8.68 4.85 8.19
CA PRO A 469 9.02 5.73 9.29
C PRO A 469 8.33 5.24 10.57
N HIS A 470 9.10 5.18 11.65
CA HIS A 470 8.57 4.95 12.97
C HIS A 470 7.88 6.24 13.45
N MET A 471 6.63 6.14 13.86
CA MET A 471 5.80 7.22 14.39
C MET A 471 5.23 6.81 15.75
N LEU A 472 5.13 7.79 16.65
CA LEU A 472 4.42 7.65 17.92
C LEU A 472 3.14 8.47 17.83
N TYR A 473 2.04 7.91 18.30
CA TYR A 473 0.78 8.61 18.46
C TYR A 473 0.54 8.85 19.95
N VAL A 474 0.25 10.10 20.29
CA VAL A 474 -0.17 10.48 21.65
C VAL A 474 -1.65 10.79 21.60
N LEU A 475 -2.44 10.01 22.33
CA LEU A 475 -3.87 10.17 22.48
C LEU A 475 -4.14 10.74 23.86
N VAL A 476 -4.96 11.78 23.93
CA VAL A 476 -5.48 12.33 25.18
C VAL A 476 -6.95 11.97 25.25
N VAL A 477 -7.33 11.18 26.24
CA VAL A 477 -8.69 10.67 26.45
C VAL A 477 -9.24 11.28 27.74
N ASP A 478 -10.53 11.58 27.76
CA ASP A 478 -11.21 12.11 28.95
C ASP A 478 -11.83 10.99 29.82
N ASP A 479 -12.40 11.37 30.96
CA ASP A 479 -13.09 10.47 31.89
C ASP A 479 -14.32 9.74 31.29
N HIS A 480 -14.83 10.20 30.14
CA HIS A 480 -15.96 9.61 29.43
C HIS A 480 -15.52 8.71 28.27
N ASP A 481 -14.24 8.34 28.21
CA ASP A 481 -13.64 7.53 27.14
C ASP A 481 -13.82 8.19 25.76
N GLN A 482 -13.83 9.52 25.70
CA GLN A 482 -13.82 10.29 24.47
C GLN A 482 -12.42 10.82 24.18
N LEU A 483 -12.03 10.70 22.91
CA LEU A 483 -10.76 11.23 22.46
C LEU A 483 -10.83 12.75 22.32
N VAL A 484 -10.04 13.44 23.13
CA VAL A 484 -9.92 14.91 23.12
C VAL A 484 -9.05 15.37 21.95
N THR A 485 -7.89 14.74 21.79
CA THR A 485 -6.94 15.08 20.72
C THR A 485 -5.96 13.94 20.47
N MET A 486 -5.47 13.86 19.23
CA MET A 486 -4.43 12.93 18.81
C MET A 486 -3.30 13.70 18.14
N VAL A 487 -2.06 13.44 18.55
CA VAL A 487 -0.88 14.08 17.99
C VAL A 487 0.07 13.03 17.42
N HIS A 488 0.46 13.27 16.16
CA HIS A 488 1.46 12.49 15.44
C HIS A 488 2.87 13.00 15.79
N LEU A 489 3.70 12.15 16.39
CA LEU A 489 5.08 12.47 16.77
C LEU A 489 6.08 11.65 15.94
N PRO A 490 7.04 12.28 15.24
CA PRO A 490 8.09 11.55 14.56
C PRO A 490 9.03 10.91 15.59
N TYR A 491 9.47 9.67 15.33
CA TYR A 491 10.42 8.99 16.20
C TYR A 491 11.79 9.68 16.14
N ARG A 492 12.16 10.39 17.23
CA ARG A 492 13.40 11.19 17.37
C ARG A 492 13.95 11.02 18.78
N LYS A 493 15.27 11.22 18.96
CA LYS A 493 15.98 11.06 20.25
C LYS A 493 15.28 11.74 21.43
N THR A 494 14.82 12.97 21.22
CA THR A 494 14.12 13.75 22.23
C THR A 494 12.96 14.46 21.57
N ILE A 495 11.78 14.33 22.15
CA ILE A 495 10.54 14.93 21.65
C ILE A 495 9.88 15.65 22.82
N SER A 496 9.65 16.94 22.67
CA SER A 496 8.83 17.73 23.59
C SER A 496 7.68 18.33 22.81
N ARG A 497 6.44 18.06 23.21
CA ARG A 497 5.26 18.70 22.63
C ARG A 497 4.28 19.15 23.69
N THR A 498 3.81 20.38 23.54
CA THR A 498 2.72 20.94 24.32
C THR A 498 1.42 20.73 23.56
N ILE A 499 0.49 20.03 24.18
CA ILE A 499 -0.81 19.66 23.62
C ILE A 499 -1.87 20.52 24.32
N PRO A 500 -2.58 21.41 23.60
CA PRO A 500 -3.62 22.22 24.21
C PRO A 500 -4.85 21.38 24.55
N LEU A 501 -5.42 21.60 25.74
CA LEU A 501 -6.69 21.02 26.17
C LEU A 501 -7.85 21.98 25.85
N PRO A 502 -9.03 21.47 25.46
CA PRO A 502 -10.18 22.32 25.16
C PRO A 502 -10.70 23.04 26.42
N LYS A 503 -10.96 24.36 26.30
CA LYS A 503 -11.45 25.23 27.39
C LYS A 503 -12.84 24.86 27.95
N ALA A 504 -13.62 24.06 27.22
CA ALA A 504 -15.01 23.74 27.58
C ALA A 504 -15.14 22.80 28.79
N ALA A 505 -14.04 22.19 29.25
CA ALA A 505 -14.00 21.28 30.40
C ALA A 505 -13.99 21.97 31.78
N MET A 506 -13.99 23.31 31.84
CA MET A 506 -13.84 24.06 33.10
C MET A 506 -15.13 24.23 33.92
N THR A 507 -16.29 23.81 33.41
CA THR A 507 -17.56 23.87 34.14
C THR A 507 -17.96 22.50 34.65
N VAL A 508 -17.68 22.28 35.94
CA VAL A 508 -18.12 21.17 36.81
C VAL A 508 -17.25 19.91 36.77
N GLY A 509 -16.22 19.86 37.64
CA GLY A 509 -15.47 18.65 37.97
C GLY A 509 -13.97 18.72 37.63
N THR A 510 -13.13 18.13 38.47
CA THR A 510 -11.73 17.84 38.12
C THR A 510 -11.72 16.74 37.06
N ASN A 511 -11.73 17.11 35.78
CA ASN A 511 -11.61 16.16 34.69
C ASN A 511 -10.22 15.53 34.73
N HIS A 512 -10.15 14.22 34.96
CA HIS A 512 -8.94 13.46 34.79
C HIS A 512 -8.82 13.13 33.30
N TYR A 513 -7.59 13.16 32.79
CA TYR A 513 -7.30 12.76 31.42
C TYR A 513 -6.44 11.51 31.48
N THR A 514 -6.54 10.63 30.51
CA THR A 514 -5.62 9.50 30.32
C THR A 514 -4.80 9.75 29.07
N ILE A 515 -3.48 9.60 29.20
CA ILE A 515 -2.55 9.78 28.08
C ILE A 515 -2.14 8.38 27.62
N HIS A 516 -2.46 8.06 26.36
CA HIS A 516 -1.98 6.85 25.71
C HIS A 516 -0.87 7.20 24.74
N ILE A 517 0.27 6.53 24.86
CA ILE A 517 1.37 6.60 23.90
C ILE A 517 1.45 5.26 23.19
N VAL A 518 1.24 5.27 21.88
CA VAL A 518 1.29 4.07 21.03
C VAL A 518 2.25 4.24 19.87
N SER A 519 2.94 3.17 19.49
CA SER A 519 3.78 3.14 18.29
C SER A 519 3.02 2.54 17.10
N ASN A 520 3.28 3.05 15.90
CA ASN A 520 2.75 2.47 14.66
C ASN A 520 3.40 1.14 14.26
N CYS A 521 4.56 0.82 14.84
CA CYS A 521 5.39 -0.28 14.39
C CYS A 521 5.79 -1.25 15.48
N SER A 522 5.75 -0.87 16.75
CA SER A 522 6.02 -1.77 17.87
C SER A 522 4.81 -1.83 18.77
N MET A 523 4.56 -2.97 19.42
CA MET A 523 3.50 -3.17 20.41
C MET A 523 3.71 -2.36 21.72
N VAL A 524 4.40 -1.22 21.66
CA VAL A 524 4.46 -0.26 22.78
C VAL A 524 3.07 0.33 22.95
N HIS A 525 2.44 0.03 24.08
CA HIS A 525 1.22 0.68 24.54
C HIS A 525 1.43 1.11 25.98
N ILE A 526 1.51 2.41 26.19
CA ILE A 526 1.73 3.00 27.51
C ILE A 526 0.50 3.81 27.86
N VAL A 527 -0.05 3.59 29.05
CA VAL A 527 -1.22 4.29 29.58
C VAL A 527 -0.82 4.99 30.87
N LYS A 528 -1.07 6.29 30.97
CA LYS A 528 -0.70 7.07 32.17
C LYS A 528 -1.75 8.10 32.54
N ASN A 529 -1.93 8.28 33.85
CA ASN A 529 -2.70 9.37 34.43
C ASN A 529 -1.76 10.57 34.70
N PRO A 530 -2.15 11.81 34.35
CA PRO A 530 -1.34 13.02 34.48
C PRO A 530 -1.02 13.42 35.92
N SER A 531 -1.63 12.74 36.92
CA SER A 531 -1.39 12.97 38.35
C SER A 531 -0.16 12.25 38.90
N THR A 532 0.51 11.38 38.13
CA THR A 532 1.72 10.67 38.59
C THR A 532 2.98 11.19 37.89
N ASP A 533 3.84 11.88 38.62
CA ASP A 533 5.13 12.43 38.13
C ASP A 533 6.25 11.35 37.99
N GLU A 534 5.89 10.08 37.85
CA GLU A 534 6.88 9.00 37.78
C GLU A 534 7.39 8.77 36.35
N SER A 535 8.71 8.82 36.18
CA SER A 535 9.38 8.37 34.97
C SER A 535 9.35 6.84 34.91
N SER A 536 8.69 6.27 33.91
CA SER A 536 8.74 4.83 33.62
C SER A 536 9.53 4.61 32.33
N ILE A 537 10.35 3.56 32.32
CA ILE A 537 11.13 3.12 31.17
C ILE A 537 10.38 1.92 30.57
N TYR A 538 10.04 2.01 29.29
CA TYR A 538 9.52 0.92 28.47
C TYR A 538 10.59 0.45 27.49
#